data_AF-A0A3E0N1K2-F1
#
_entry.id   AF-A0A3E0N1K2-F1
#
_cell.length_a   1.000
_cell.length_b   1.000
_cell.length_c   1.000
_cell.angle_alpha   90.00
_cell.angle_beta   90.00
_cell.angle_gamma   90.00
#
_symmetry.space_group_name_H-M   'P 1'
#
loop_
_entity.id
_entity.type
_entity.pdbx_description
1 polymer ?
#
loop_
_entity_poly.entity_id
_entity_poly.type
_entity_poly.pdbx_seq_one_letter_code
_entity_poly.pdbx_strand_id
1 'polypeptide(L)'
;MTDYPKDAFTLWGNFNADRDKPGAYWSMLEIPLSELSSLVTWAKNAERCQNQKGEDCVKLRGRLMPKTSAAGNEYLLMALSDAKPKVDDAPF
;
A
#
# COMPACT_ATOMS: atom_id res chain seq x y z
N MET A 1 4.81 23.77 4.36
CA MET A 1 4.15 22.47 4.16
C MET A 1 5.15 21.44 4.67
N THR A 2 4.86 20.75 5.76
CA THR A 2 5.83 19.88 6.44
C THR A 2 6.30 18.80 5.45
N ASP A 3 7.57 18.84 5.06
CA ASP A 3 8.17 17.88 4.12
C ASP A 3 8.25 16.52 4.81
N TYR A 4 7.17 15.75 4.70
CA TYR A 4 7.23 14.33 5.00
C TYR A 4 8.20 13.69 4.01
N PRO A 5 9.14 12.85 4.47
CA PRO A 5 10.07 12.18 3.55
C PRO A 5 9.26 11.50 2.45
N LYS A 6 9.71 11.62 1.20
CA LYS A 6 9.04 10.94 0.08
C LYS A 6 9.08 9.43 0.32
N ASP A 7 7.96 8.74 0.07
CA ASP A 7 7.94 7.27 0.09
C ASP A 7 8.91 6.73 -0.98
N ALA A 8 9.59 5.61 -0.69
CA ALA A 8 10.54 5.00 -1.63
C ALA A 8 9.83 4.48 -2.90
N PHE A 9 8.58 4.07 -2.74
CA PHE A 9 7.65 3.74 -3.82
C PHE A 9 6.22 3.96 -3.31
N THR A 10 5.26 4.10 -4.23
CA THR A 10 3.83 4.09 -3.87
C THR A 10 3.02 3.37 -4.93
N LEU A 11 2.39 2.26 -4.54
CA LEU A 11 1.47 1.52 -5.40
C LEU A 11 0.04 1.94 -5.07
N TRP A 12 -0.72 2.30 -6.11
CA TRP A 12 -2.11 2.71 -5.99
C TRP A 12 -3.04 1.66 -6.56
N GLY A 13 -4.23 1.53 -5.98
CA GLY A 13 -5.25 0.62 -6.49
C GLY A 13 -6.67 1.02 -6.15
N ASN A 14 -7.57 0.87 -7.11
CA ASN A 14 -9.00 1.13 -6.95
C ASN A 14 -9.76 -0.19 -6.83
N PHE A 15 -10.21 -0.51 -5.64
CA PHE A 15 -10.93 -1.74 -5.33
C PHE A 15 -12.42 -1.50 -5.40
N ASN A 16 -13.06 -2.02 -6.44
CA ASN A 16 -14.50 -1.94 -6.63
C ASN A 16 -15.18 -3.07 -5.87
N ALA A 17 -16.41 -2.84 -5.42
CA ALA A 17 -17.22 -3.92 -4.86
C ALA A 17 -17.38 -5.06 -5.88
N ASP A 18 -17.21 -6.28 -5.40
CA ASP A 18 -17.48 -7.49 -6.18
C ASP A 18 -18.99 -7.65 -6.35
N ARG A 19 -19.41 -7.89 -7.59
CA ARG A 19 -20.84 -8.05 -7.93
C ARG A 19 -21.37 -9.41 -7.51
N ASP A 20 -20.51 -10.43 -7.52
CA ASP A 20 -20.90 -11.83 -7.32
C ASP A 20 -20.70 -12.27 -5.86
N LYS A 21 -19.91 -11.52 -5.08
CA LYS A 21 -19.61 -11.84 -3.69
C LYS A 21 -19.82 -10.65 -2.75
N PRO A 22 -20.94 -10.59 -2.00
CA PRO A 22 -21.23 -9.52 -1.06
C PRO A 22 -20.09 -9.30 -0.05
N GLY A 23 -19.68 -8.04 0.11
CA GLY A 23 -18.60 -7.64 1.02
C GLY A 23 -17.18 -7.90 0.50
N ALA A 24 -17.01 -8.53 -0.68
CA ALA A 24 -15.72 -8.63 -1.34
C ALA A 24 -15.45 -7.43 -2.24
N TYR A 25 -14.17 -7.19 -2.51
CA TYR A 25 -13.71 -6.16 -3.43
C TYR A 25 -12.69 -6.75 -4.40
N TRP A 26 -12.64 -6.21 -5.60
CA TRP A 26 -11.70 -6.62 -6.64
C TRP A 26 -11.09 -5.40 -7.32
N SER A 27 -9.90 -5.57 -7.89
CA SER A 27 -9.23 -4.53 -8.64
C SER A 27 -8.39 -5.13 -9.76
N MET A 28 -8.37 -4.45 -10.91
CA MET A 28 -7.31 -4.58 -11.90
C MET A 28 -6.39 -3.37 -11.73
N LEU A 29 -5.11 -3.64 -11.45
CA LEU A 29 -4.13 -2.61 -11.11
C LEU A 29 -3.20 -2.33 -12.29
N GLU A 30 -3.07 -1.06 -12.64
CA GLU A 30 -2.06 -0.58 -13.59
C GLU A 30 -0.91 0.03 -12.79
N ILE A 31 0.15 -0.77 -12.58
CA ILE A 31 1.31 -0.34 -11.80
C ILE A 31 2.44 0.08 -12.75
N PRO A 32 2.98 1.31 -12.64
CA PRO A 32 4.15 1.72 -13.41
C PRO A 32 5.36 0.82 -13.13
N LEU A 33 6.06 0.42 -14.19
CA LEU A 33 7.29 -0.40 -14.07
C LEU A 33 8.39 0.29 -13.25
N SER A 34 8.40 1.63 -13.23
CA SER A 34 9.30 2.42 -12.39
C SER A 34 9.04 2.19 -10.90
N GLU A 35 7.78 2.12 -10.48
CA GLU A 35 7.40 1.86 -9.09
C GLU A 35 7.75 0.42 -8.67
N LEU A 36 7.57 -0.55 -9.57
CA LEU A 36 8.02 -1.93 -9.34
C LEU A 36 9.55 -2.01 -9.17
N SER A 37 10.29 -1.25 -9.99
CA SER A 37 11.74 -1.19 -9.90
C SER A 37 12.21 -0.54 -8.60
N SER A 38 11.54 0.52 -8.16
CA SER A 38 11.77 1.16 -6.87
C SER A 38 11.49 0.22 -5.70
N LEU A 39 10.39 -0.54 -5.74
CA LEU A 39 10.07 -1.56 -4.74
C LEU A 39 11.17 -2.62 -4.65
N VAL A 40 11.59 -3.20 -5.79
CA VAL A 40 12.65 -4.23 -5.81
C VAL A 40 13.96 -3.67 -5.28
N THR A 41 14.30 -2.43 -5.62
CA THR A 41 15.54 -1.78 -5.16
C THR A 41 15.48 -1.52 -3.66
N TRP A 42 14.38 -0.98 -3.16
CA TRP A 42 14.15 -0.76 -1.73
C TRP A 42 14.20 -2.07 -0.94
N ALA A 43 13.53 -3.11 -1.45
CA ALA A 43 13.43 -4.42 -0.79
C ALA A 43 14.78 -5.13 -0.62
N LYS A 44 15.84 -4.73 -1.32
CA LYS A 44 17.21 -5.27 -1.10
C LYS A 44 17.78 -4.88 0.26
N ASN A 45 17.46 -3.67 0.72
CA ASN A 45 18.04 -3.06 1.92
C ASN A 45 17.03 -2.93 3.08
N ALA A 46 15.75 -3.26 2.83
CA ALA A 46 14.71 -3.21 3.85
C ALA A 46 14.94 -4.24 4.96
N GLU A 47 14.50 -3.89 6.17
CA GLU A 47 14.52 -4.80 7.32
C GLU A 47 13.68 -6.05 7.05
N ARG A 48 14.26 -7.22 7.32
CA ARG A 48 13.64 -8.52 7.11
C ARG A 48 12.73 -8.88 8.28
N CYS A 49 11.65 -9.58 8.00
CA CYS A 49 10.79 -10.20 8.98
C CYS A 49 10.30 -11.55 8.46
N GLN A 50 9.89 -12.45 9.37
CA GLN A 50 9.27 -13.70 8.97
C GLN A 50 7.75 -13.61 9.05
N ASN A 51 7.05 -14.20 8.08
CA ASN A 51 5.60 -14.37 8.17
C ASN A 51 5.23 -15.58 9.04
N GLN A 52 3.92 -15.86 9.17
CA GLN A 52 3.43 -16.99 9.97
C GLN A 52 3.88 -18.37 9.46
N LYS A 53 4.35 -18.46 8.22
CA LYS A 53 4.89 -19.67 7.61
C LYS A 53 6.43 -19.76 7.69
N GLY A 54 7.08 -18.77 8.29
CA GLY A 54 8.55 -18.69 8.39
C GLY A 54 9.25 -18.16 7.14
N GLU A 55 8.51 -17.64 6.16
CA GLU A 55 9.10 -17.12 4.91
C GLU A 55 9.68 -15.72 5.11
N ASP A 56 10.81 -15.44 4.46
CA ASP A 56 11.47 -14.13 4.51
C ASP A 56 10.63 -13.07 3.79
N CYS A 57 10.33 -11.99 4.49
CA CYS A 57 9.41 -10.94 4.08
C CYS A 57 9.96 -9.56 4.44
N VAL A 58 9.32 -8.53 3.88
CA VAL A 58 9.50 -7.12 4.29
C VAL A 58 8.16 -6.56 4.73
N LYS A 59 8.17 -5.59 5.65
CA LYS A 59 6.95 -4.91 6.06
C LYS A 59 6.60 -3.80 5.07
N LEU A 60 5.34 -3.77 4.64
CA LEU A 60 4.77 -2.68 3.84
C LEU A 60 3.70 -1.95 4.63
N ARG A 61 3.50 -0.67 4.33
CA ARG A 61 2.38 0.10 4.86
C ARG A 61 1.25 0.12 3.85
N GLY A 62 0.06 -0.29 4.26
CA GLY A 62 -1.16 -0.20 3.46
C GLY A 62 -2.17 0.75 4.07
N ARG A 63 -2.80 1.58 3.25
CA ARG A 63 -3.92 2.44 3.63
C ARG A 63 -5.08 2.19 2.67
N LEU A 64 -6.24 1.85 3.20
CA LEU A 64 -7.50 1.77 2.46
C LEU A 64 -8.36 2.98 2.81
N MET A 65 -8.91 3.62 1.78
CA MET A 65 -9.71 4.83 1.89
C MET A 65 -11.02 4.64 1.12
N PRO A 66 -12.18 4.67 1.79
CA PRO A 66 -13.47 4.70 1.10
C PRO A 66 -13.58 5.95 0.24
N LYS A 67 -14.03 5.76 -0.99
CA LYS A 67 -14.23 6.82 -1.98
C LYS A 67 -15.49 6.54 -2.78
N THR A 68 -16.07 7.61 -3.32
CA THR A 68 -17.19 7.55 -4.25
C THR A 68 -16.72 8.08 -5.60
N SER A 69 -16.95 7.30 -6.65
CA SER A 69 -16.62 7.73 -8.02
C SER A 69 -17.58 8.82 -8.49
N ALA A 70 -17.25 9.53 -9.57
CA ALA A 70 -18.14 10.53 -10.17
C ALA A 70 -19.49 9.94 -10.61
N ALA A 71 -19.53 8.63 -10.91
CA ALA A 71 -20.74 7.90 -11.27
C ALA A 71 -21.54 7.39 -10.05
N GLY A 72 -21.13 7.71 -8.82
CA GLY A 72 -21.82 7.30 -7.60
C GLY A 72 -21.44 5.93 -7.03
N ASN A 73 -20.58 5.16 -7.72
CA ASN A 73 -20.14 3.86 -7.21
C ASN A 73 -19.14 4.03 -6.07
N GLU A 74 -19.35 3.31 -4.97
CA GLU A 74 -18.41 3.20 -3.86
C GLU A 74 -17.25 2.26 -4.19
N TYR A 75 -16.04 2.65 -3.81
CA TYR A 75 -14.83 1.86 -3.97
C TYR A 75 -13.84 2.16 -2.85
N LEU A 76 -12.87 1.25 -2.64
CA LEU A 76 -11.76 1.46 -1.73
C LEU A 76 -10.51 1.85 -2.52
N LEU A 77 -9.97 3.03 -2.25
CA LEU A 77 -8.66 3.43 -2.76
C LEU A 77 -7.57 2.89 -1.82
N MET A 78 -6.69 2.06 -2.35
CA MET A 78 -5.52 1.54 -1.67
C MET A 78 -4.27 2.35 -2.02
N ALA A 79 -3.47 2.65 -1.01
CA ALA A 79 -2.09 3.08 -1.15
C ALA A 79 -1.19 2.09 -0.41
N LEU A 80 -0.22 1.50 -1.11
CA LEU A 80 0.86 0.69 -0.53
C LEU A 80 2.18 1.42 -0.68
N SER A 81 2.97 1.47 0.38
CA SER A 81 4.29 2.12 0.39
C SER A 81 5.26 1.35 1.26
N ASP A 82 6.52 1.80 1.28
CA ASP A 82 7.50 1.35 2.26
C ASP A 82 6.98 1.55 3.69
N ALA A 83 7.29 0.59 4.56
CA ALA A 83 7.10 0.76 5.99
C ALA A 83 8.23 1.65 6.52
N LYS A 84 7.92 2.92 6.73
CA LYS A 84 8.83 3.80 7.46
C LYS A 84 8.89 3.34 8.92
N PRO A 85 10.07 3.37 9.56
CA PRO A 85 10.13 3.26 11.00
C PRO A 85 9.15 4.29 11.58
N LYS A 86 8.34 3.88 12.56
CA LYS A 86 7.60 4.85 13.36
C LYS A 86 8.67 5.78 13.92
N VAL A 87 8.66 7.05 13.52
CA VAL A 87 9.35 8.07 14.32
C VAL A 87 8.69 7.93 15.69
N ASP A 88 9.47 7.48 16.67
CA ASP A 88 8.98 7.15 18.01
C ASP A 88 7.94 8.16 18.46
N ASP A 89 6.91 7.65 19.14
CA ASP A 89 6.09 8.40 20.08
C ASP A 89 7.02 9.28 20.93
N ALA A 90 7.26 10.52 20.47
CA ALA A 90 7.96 11.50 21.27
C ALA A 90 7.07 11.74 22.49
N PRO A 91 7.57 11.50 23.72
CA PRO A 91 6.79 11.81 24.90
C PRO A 91 6.62 13.33 24.90
N PHE A 92 5.38 13.78 24.75
CA PHE A 92 4.99 15.08 25.27
C PHE A 92 4.92 14.99 26.79
#